data_AF-A0A6C0FXQ9-F1
#
_entry.id   AF-A0A6C0FXQ9-F1
#
_cell.length_a   1.000
_cell.length_b   1.000
_cell.length_c   1.000
_cell.angle_alpha   90.00
_cell.angle_beta   90.00
_cell.angle_gamma   90.00
#
_symmetry.space_group_name_H-M   'P 1'
#
loop_
_entity.id
_entity.type
_entity.pdbx_description
1 polymer ?
#
loop_
_entity_poly.entity_id
_entity_poly.type
_entity_poly.pdbx_seq_one_letter_code
_entity_poly.pdbx_strand_id
1 'polypeptide(L)'
;MTTSFLSFRRLLLACAAALLLFGQALYAECKAAGSRNEQPHEKPSEIGMPAMSSLAAGSVHHMQVVATGYTAGVESTGKRPGHPQYGITYSGVKVRRDFVSTIAADPKVFPIGTVLYVPGYGYGIVADTGSAIKGRKIDLYFETRKQVFNQWGKRKVTVYVLKRGNGKLTEARVTELNEAVTAEKTLPRSVLES
;
A
#
# COMPACT_ATOMS: atom_id res chain seq x y z
N MET A 1 -4.60 11.36 81.21
CA MET A 1 -3.55 10.88 80.30
C MET A 1 -4.08 9.66 79.55
N THR A 2 -3.74 9.54 78.26
CA THR A 2 -4.24 8.55 77.27
C THR A 2 -5.68 8.84 76.83
N THR A 3 -5.95 9.24 75.59
CA THR A 3 -6.01 8.37 74.41
C THR A 3 -6.10 9.24 73.15
N SER A 4 -5.20 9.06 72.16
CA SER A 4 -5.48 9.27 70.72
C SER A 4 -4.21 8.99 69.90
N PHE A 5 -3.80 7.71 69.86
CA PHE A 5 -2.70 7.27 68.98
C PHE A 5 -3.10 6.10 68.06
N LEU A 6 -4.39 5.71 68.05
CA LEU A 6 -4.88 4.55 67.31
C LEU A 6 -5.59 4.87 65.97
N SER A 7 -5.81 6.14 65.64
CA SER A 7 -6.50 6.52 64.40
C SER A 7 -5.54 6.68 63.20
N PHE A 8 -4.28 7.06 63.44
CA PHE A 8 -3.33 7.35 62.35
C PHE A 8 -2.68 6.11 61.71
N ARG A 9 -2.64 4.97 62.41
CA ARG A 9 -2.05 3.72 61.87
C ARG A 9 -2.97 2.93 60.93
N ARG A 10 -4.28 3.21 60.91
CA ARG A 10 -5.22 2.56 59.97
C ARG A 10 -5.28 3.25 58.61
N LEU A 11 -4.92 4.54 58.53
CA LEU A 11 -4.96 5.29 57.28
C LEU A 11 -3.72 5.04 56.39
N LEU A 12 -2.54 4.81 57.00
CA LEU A 12 -1.31 4.50 56.26
C LEU A 12 -1.30 3.09 55.66
N LEU A 13 -1.97 2.11 56.27
CA LEU A 13 -2.03 0.74 55.73
C LEU A 13 -2.95 0.61 54.50
N ALA A 14 -3.99 1.44 54.39
CA ALA A 14 -4.90 1.42 53.24
C ALA A 14 -4.26 1.98 51.96
N CYS A 15 -3.35 2.95 52.07
CA CYS A 15 -2.63 3.51 50.91
C CYS A 15 -1.57 2.56 50.33
N ALA A 16 -0.90 1.76 51.16
CA ALA A 16 0.11 0.81 50.68
C ALA A 16 -0.50 -0.36 49.88
N ALA A 17 -1.69 -0.84 50.27
CA ALA A 17 -2.37 -1.93 49.58
C ALA A 17 -2.89 -1.53 48.17
N ALA A 18 -3.31 -0.27 48.00
CA ALA A 18 -3.78 0.23 46.71
C ALA A 18 -2.65 0.36 45.67
N LEU A 19 -1.44 0.74 46.10
CA LEU A 19 -0.27 0.83 45.22
C LEU A 19 0.28 -0.53 44.77
N LEU A 20 0.16 -1.57 45.61
CA LEU A 20 0.56 -2.94 45.25
C LEU A 20 -0.39 -3.60 44.24
N LEU A 21 -1.69 -3.28 44.28
CA LEU A 21 -2.67 -3.84 43.34
C LEU A 21 -2.61 -3.19 41.94
N PHE A 22 -2.22 -1.91 41.83
CA PHE A 22 -1.96 -1.28 40.53
C PHE A 22 -0.65 -1.76 39.88
N GLY A 23 0.35 -2.15 40.67
CA GLY A 23 1.63 -2.67 40.18
C GLY A 23 1.52 -4.04 39.50
N GLN A 24 0.59 -4.90 39.93
CA GLN A 24 0.36 -6.21 39.30
C GLN A 24 -0.43 -6.13 37.99
N ALA A 25 -1.31 -5.14 37.83
CA ALA A 25 -2.05 -4.94 36.58
C ALA A 25 -1.12 -4.53 35.40
N LEU A 26 -0.08 -3.74 35.66
CA LEU A 26 0.90 -3.34 34.64
C LEU A 26 1.87 -4.48 34.24
N TYR A 27 2.12 -5.45 35.13
CA TYR A 27 3.01 -6.58 34.82
C TYR A 27 2.35 -7.67 33.97
N ALA A 28 1.01 -7.70 33.88
CA ALA A 28 0.28 -8.70 33.09
C ALA A 28 0.23 -8.33 31.58
N GLU A 29 0.24 -7.05 31.23
CA GLU A 29 0.18 -6.61 29.82
C GLU A 29 1.52 -6.82 29.07
N CYS A 30 2.64 -6.96 29.78
CA CYS A 30 3.98 -7.00 29.19
C CYS A 30 4.48 -8.42 28.82
N LYS A 31 3.68 -9.47 29.09
CA LYS A 31 3.97 -10.86 28.68
C LYS A 31 3.17 -11.34 27.47
N ALA A 32 2.57 -10.44 26.69
CA ALA A 32 1.99 -10.74 25.38
C ALA A 32 2.92 -10.41 24.19
N ALA A 33 4.13 -9.91 24.46
CA ALA A 33 5.14 -9.61 23.44
C ALA A 33 6.18 -10.75 23.37
N GLY A 34 5.80 -11.88 22.76
CA GLY A 34 6.73 -13.00 22.62
C GLY A 34 6.12 -14.29 22.12
N SER A 35 5.68 -14.31 20.87
CA SER A 35 5.76 -15.55 20.07
C SER A 35 5.84 -15.20 18.59
N ARG A 36 6.99 -15.53 18.00
CA ARG A 36 7.16 -15.66 16.56
C ARG A 36 6.22 -16.77 16.12
N ASN A 37 5.14 -16.40 15.45
CA ASN A 37 4.45 -17.31 14.54
C ASN A 37 4.86 -16.87 13.14
N GLU A 38 5.91 -17.49 12.60
CA GLU A 38 6.04 -17.61 11.14
C GLU A 38 4.83 -18.43 10.69
N GLN A 39 3.75 -17.75 10.33
CA GLN A 39 2.68 -18.38 9.58
C GLN A 39 3.29 -18.90 8.28
N PRO A 40 3.19 -20.22 7.99
CA PRO A 40 3.48 -20.72 6.67
C PRO A 40 2.68 -19.89 5.68
N HIS A 41 3.36 -19.42 4.64
CA HIS A 41 2.78 -18.71 3.51
C HIS A 41 1.66 -19.58 2.92
N GLU A 42 0.43 -19.41 3.41
CA GLU A 42 -0.75 -19.93 2.75
C GLU A 42 -0.74 -19.31 1.35
N LYS A 43 -0.71 -20.17 0.33
CA LYS A 43 -0.96 -19.75 -1.04
C LYS A 43 -2.24 -18.92 -1.01
N PRO A 44 -2.23 -17.67 -1.53
CA PRO A 44 -3.44 -16.87 -1.61
C PRO A 44 -4.55 -17.70 -2.26
N SER A 45 -5.61 -17.92 -1.49
CA SER A 45 -6.85 -18.52 -1.92
C SER A 45 -7.43 -17.76 -3.11
N GLU A 46 -8.07 -18.49 -4.02
CA GLU A 46 -8.53 -18.10 -5.36
C GLU A 46 -9.56 -16.95 -5.44
N ILE A 47 -9.75 -16.16 -4.39
CA ILE A 47 -10.76 -15.10 -4.32
C ILE A 47 -10.06 -13.74 -4.45
N GLY A 48 -9.58 -13.42 -5.65
CA GLY A 48 -8.98 -12.11 -5.92
C GLY A 48 -8.28 -11.92 -7.28
N MET A 49 -8.47 -12.82 -8.25
CA MET A 49 -7.83 -12.72 -9.57
C MET A 49 -8.83 -13.03 -10.69
N PRO A 50 -9.75 -12.12 -11.05
CA PRO A 50 -10.80 -12.44 -12.04
C PRO A 50 -10.29 -12.49 -13.50
N ALA A 51 -9.03 -12.17 -13.79
CA ALA A 51 -8.48 -12.19 -15.16
C ALA A 51 -7.58 -13.39 -15.49
N MET A 52 -7.20 -14.23 -14.51
CA MET A 52 -6.10 -15.18 -14.66
C MET A 52 -6.51 -16.64 -14.85
N SER A 53 -7.77 -17.01 -14.60
CA SER A 53 -8.23 -18.39 -14.86
C SER A 53 -8.18 -18.76 -16.35
N SER A 54 -8.18 -17.76 -17.24
CA SER A 54 -8.18 -17.96 -18.69
C SER A 54 -6.82 -17.72 -19.35
N LEU A 55 -5.83 -17.13 -18.66
CA LEU A 55 -4.45 -17.04 -19.18
C LEU A 55 -3.77 -18.39 -18.94
N ALA A 56 -3.96 -19.30 -19.90
CA ALA A 56 -3.34 -20.61 -19.93
C ALA A 56 -1.85 -20.52 -19.60
N ALA A 57 -1.43 -21.12 -18.48
CA ALA A 57 -0.13 -21.74 -18.18
C ALA A 57 1.17 -21.11 -18.73
N GLY A 58 1.17 -19.84 -19.13
CA GLY A 58 2.34 -19.03 -19.38
C GLY A 58 2.80 -18.46 -18.04
N SER A 59 4.10 -18.53 -17.78
CA SER A 59 4.71 -18.05 -16.54
C SER A 59 4.45 -16.55 -16.36
N VAL A 60 3.35 -16.17 -15.70
CA VAL A 60 3.10 -14.77 -15.36
C VAL A 60 4.23 -14.30 -14.46
N HIS A 61 5.03 -13.38 -15.00
CA HIS A 61 6.19 -12.86 -14.32
C HIS A 61 5.73 -12.09 -13.10
N HIS A 62 6.08 -12.61 -11.92
CA HIS A 62 5.85 -11.94 -10.66
C HIS A 62 7.18 -11.50 -10.05
N MET A 63 7.15 -10.44 -9.27
CA MET A 63 8.33 -9.90 -8.61
C MET A 63 7.96 -9.34 -7.25
N GLN A 64 8.79 -9.62 -6.24
CA GLN A 64 8.67 -8.94 -4.96
C GLN A 64 9.25 -7.52 -5.08
N VAL A 65 8.46 -6.54 -4.68
CA VAL A 65 8.82 -5.11 -4.68
C VAL A 65 8.50 -4.49 -3.33
N VAL A 66 9.16 -3.37 -3.03
CA VAL A 66 8.72 -2.48 -1.95
C VAL A 66 7.73 -1.49 -2.54
N ALA A 67 6.50 -1.49 -2.02
CA ALA A 67 5.45 -0.58 -2.44
C ALA A 67 5.20 0.50 -1.37
N THR A 68 5.21 1.75 -1.80
CA THR A 68 4.78 2.93 -1.03
C THR A 68 3.55 3.56 -1.66
N GLY A 69 2.97 4.57 -1.02
CA GLY A 69 1.91 5.38 -1.61
C GLY A 69 2.30 6.86 -1.63
N TYR A 70 1.90 7.55 -2.70
CA TYR A 70 2.13 8.98 -2.90
C TYR A 70 0.87 9.69 -3.40
N THR A 71 0.93 11.02 -3.44
CA THR A 71 -0.17 11.91 -3.85
C THR A 71 0.32 12.93 -4.87
N ALA A 72 -0.59 13.69 -5.48
CA ALA A 72 -0.21 14.80 -6.35
C ALA A 72 0.32 16.02 -5.59
N GLY A 73 0.15 16.05 -4.27
CA GLY A 73 0.40 17.22 -3.43
C GLY A 73 1.87 17.61 -3.31
N VAL A 74 2.10 18.77 -2.68
CA VAL A 74 3.43 19.37 -2.44
C VAL A 74 4.35 18.40 -1.72
N GLU A 75 3.81 17.57 -0.83
CA GLU A 75 4.55 16.59 -0.07
C GLU A 75 5.29 15.54 -0.91
N SER A 76 4.76 15.25 -2.11
CA SER A 76 5.25 14.18 -2.97
C SER A 76 5.93 14.77 -4.21
N THR A 77 5.38 15.87 -4.75
CA THR A 77 5.82 16.45 -6.02
C THR A 77 6.44 17.84 -5.91
N GLY A 78 6.33 18.49 -4.74
CA GLY A 78 6.71 19.89 -4.54
C GLY A 78 5.76 20.91 -5.18
N LYS A 79 4.66 20.48 -5.82
CA LYS A 79 3.77 21.35 -6.62
C LYS A 79 2.42 21.58 -5.94
N ARG A 80 1.89 22.79 -6.06
CA ARG A 80 0.56 23.18 -5.53
C ARG A 80 -0.51 23.10 -6.64
N PRO A 81 -1.79 22.89 -6.27
CA PRO A 81 -2.91 23.09 -7.20
C PRO A 81 -2.78 24.47 -7.87
N GLY A 82 -2.89 24.52 -9.20
CA GLY A 82 -2.68 25.73 -10.01
C GLY A 82 -1.31 25.80 -10.71
N HIS A 83 -0.34 24.97 -10.34
CA HIS A 83 0.91 24.85 -11.12
C HIS A 83 0.66 24.11 -12.44
N PRO A 84 1.23 24.53 -13.60
CA PRO A 84 0.99 23.89 -14.90
C PRO A 84 1.30 22.39 -14.95
N GLN A 85 2.28 21.96 -14.15
CA GLN A 85 2.70 20.56 -14.05
C GLN A 85 2.12 19.84 -12.82
N TYR A 86 1.11 20.41 -12.15
CA TYR A 86 0.45 19.75 -11.02
C TYR A 86 -0.30 18.51 -11.50
N GLY A 87 -0.01 17.36 -10.89
CA GLY A 87 -0.62 16.08 -11.26
C GLY A 87 -0.19 15.54 -12.63
N ILE A 88 0.88 16.05 -13.24
CA ILE A 88 1.44 15.50 -14.48
C ILE A 88 2.60 14.55 -14.14
N THR A 89 2.52 13.30 -14.61
CA THR A 89 3.56 12.27 -14.43
C THR A 89 4.73 12.48 -15.39
N TYR A 90 5.82 11.74 -15.17
CA TYR A 90 6.96 11.71 -16.09
C TYR A 90 6.58 11.39 -17.54
N SER A 91 5.62 10.49 -17.76
CA SER A 91 5.18 10.15 -19.13
C SER A 91 4.33 11.25 -19.79
N GLY A 92 3.97 12.31 -19.07
CA GLY A 92 3.13 13.40 -19.57
C GLY A 92 1.62 13.18 -19.43
N VAL A 93 1.19 12.07 -18.81
CA VAL A 93 -0.23 11.85 -18.49
C VAL A 93 -0.57 12.39 -17.11
N LYS A 94 -1.83 12.65 -16.85
CA LYS A 94 -2.34 13.04 -15.54
C LYS A 94 -2.38 11.84 -14.61
N VAL A 95 -2.00 12.07 -13.36
CA VAL A 95 -2.20 11.11 -12.28
C VAL A 95 -3.68 10.75 -12.18
N ARG A 96 -3.98 9.47 -11.96
CA ARG A 96 -5.35 8.95 -11.93
C ARG A 96 -5.46 7.80 -10.93
N ARG A 97 -6.51 7.83 -10.11
CA ARG A 97 -6.94 6.71 -9.26
C ARG A 97 -8.27 6.19 -9.81
N ASP A 98 -8.20 5.06 -10.49
CA ASP A 98 -9.34 4.44 -11.19
C ASP A 98 -9.13 2.91 -11.29
N PHE A 99 -9.95 2.20 -12.07
CA PHE A 99 -9.81 0.77 -12.34
C PHE A 99 -8.38 0.39 -12.74
N VAL A 100 -7.76 1.20 -13.59
CA VAL A 100 -6.32 1.20 -13.88
C VAL A 100 -5.73 2.53 -13.42
N SER A 101 -4.98 2.48 -12.32
CA SER A 101 -4.39 3.67 -11.70
C SER A 101 -2.96 3.92 -12.18
N THR A 102 -2.53 5.19 -12.20
CA THR A 102 -1.15 5.55 -12.55
C THR A 102 -0.20 5.25 -11.39
N ILE A 103 0.92 4.58 -11.65
CA ILE A 103 1.93 4.26 -10.63
C ILE A 103 3.32 4.77 -11.05
N ALA A 104 4.19 5.00 -10.07
CA ALA A 104 5.59 5.34 -10.29
C ALA A 104 6.47 4.10 -10.11
N ALA A 105 7.46 3.93 -10.99
CA ALA A 105 8.44 2.85 -10.89
C ALA A 105 9.79 3.25 -11.49
N ASP A 106 10.79 2.38 -11.37
CA ASP A 106 12.06 2.51 -12.09
C ASP A 106 11.89 1.99 -13.54
N PRO A 107 12.06 2.83 -14.59
CA PRO A 107 11.94 2.42 -15.98
C PRO A 107 12.90 1.30 -16.40
N LYS A 108 14.01 1.12 -15.70
CA LYS A 108 14.96 0.03 -15.97
C LYS A 108 14.38 -1.34 -15.59
N VAL A 109 13.50 -1.37 -14.59
CA VAL A 109 12.84 -2.60 -14.12
C VAL A 109 11.47 -2.75 -14.79
N PHE A 110 10.66 -1.69 -14.74
CA PHE A 110 9.32 -1.61 -15.32
C PHE A 110 9.25 -0.41 -16.26
N PRO A 111 9.44 -0.62 -17.58
CA PRO A 111 9.33 0.46 -18.55
C PRO A 111 7.98 1.18 -18.49
N ILE A 112 7.95 2.46 -18.87
CA ILE A 112 6.70 3.23 -18.98
C ILE A 112 5.69 2.46 -19.86
N GLY A 113 4.44 2.42 -19.41
CA GLY A 113 3.34 1.67 -20.02
C GLY A 113 3.20 0.23 -19.51
N THR A 114 4.08 -0.24 -18.62
CA THR A 114 3.95 -1.57 -18.00
C THR A 114 2.67 -1.64 -17.17
N VAL A 115 1.87 -2.69 -17.39
CA VAL A 115 0.64 -2.96 -16.63
C VAL A 115 0.92 -4.02 -15.58
N LEU A 116 0.63 -3.69 -14.33
CA LEU A 116 0.83 -4.53 -13.16
C LEU A 116 -0.51 -4.80 -12.47
N TYR A 117 -0.63 -5.98 -11.86
CA TYR A 117 -1.61 -6.21 -10.80
C TYR A 117 -0.90 -6.17 -9.44
N VAL A 118 -1.42 -5.33 -8.55
CA VAL A 118 -0.90 -5.13 -7.20
C VAL A 118 -1.96 -5.58 -6.19
N PRO A 119 -1.77 -6.72 -5.51
CA PRO A 119 -2.73 -7.22 -4.53
C PRO A 119 -3.06 -6.17 -3.46
N GLY A 120 -4.35 -5.93 -3.24
CA GLY A 120 -4.85 -4.93 -2.29
C GLY A 120 -4.89 -3.48 -2.81
N TYR A 121 -4.41 -3.22 -4.03
CA TYR A 121 -4.51 -1.90 -4.67
C TYR A 121 -5.34 -1.93 -5.97
N GLY A 122 -5.12 -2.96 -6.80
CA GLY A 122 -5.76 -3.12 -8.10
C GLY A 122 -4.76 -3.08 -9.26
N TYR A 123 -5.24 -2.71 -10.45
CA TYR A 123 -4.39 -2.58 -11.63
C TYR A 123 -3.65 -1.24 -11.65
N GLY A 124 -2.36 -1.30 -11.98
CA GLY A 124 -1.49 -0.14 -12.06
C GLY A 124 -0.80 -0.07 -13.42
N ILE A 125 -0.75 1.12 -14.02
CA ILE A 125 0.06 1.39 -15.21
C ILE A 125 1.24 2.29 -14.85
N VAL A 126 2.45 1.86 -15.21
CA VAL A 126 3.67 2.65 -14.95
C VAL A 126 3.66 3.89 -15.84
N ALA A 127 3.38 5.02 -15.23
CA ALA A 127 3.25 6.32 -15.89
C ALA A 127 4.26 7.35 -15.35
N ASP A 128 4.80 7.11 -14.16
CA ASP A 128 5.64 8.07 -13.46
C ASP A 128 6.98 7.49 -13.02
N THR A 129 7.91 8.38 -12.66
CA THR A 129 9.21 8.02 -12.11
C THR A 129 9.52 8.90 -10.89
N GLY A 130 10.32 8.37 -9.97
CA GLY A 130 10.77 9.12 -8.80
C GLY A 130 12.28 9.04 -8.61
N SER A 131 12.86 10.05 -7.97
CA SER A 131 14.27 10.03 -7.56
C SER A 131 14.54 8.92 -6.54
N ALA A 132 13.63 8.72 -5.59
CA ALA A 132 13.71 7.68 -4.55
C ALA A 132 13.22 6.29 -5.01
N ILE A 133 12.51 6.22 -6.15
CA ILE A 133 11.91 5.01 -6.70
C ILE A 133 12.88 4.38 -7.70
N LYS A 134 13.83 3.60 -7.17
CA LYS A 134 14.89 2.92 -7.93
C LYS A 134 14.90 1.41 -7.63
N GLY A 135 15.20 0.61 -8.65
CA GLY A 135 15.20 -0.84 -8.59
C GLY A 135 13.79 -1.42 -8.40
N ARG A 136 13.67 -2.43 -7.52
CA ARG A 136 12.41 -3.13 -7.23
C ARG A 136 11.54 -2.36 -6.24
N LYS A 137 11.22 -1.11 -6.58
CA LYS A 137 10.36 -0.22 -5.80
C LYS A 137 9.27 0.35 -6.68
N ILE A 138 8.07 0.47 -6.12
CA ILE A 138 6.93 1.10 -6.77
C ILE A 138 6.28 2.10 -5.82
N ASP A 139 5.69 3.15 -6.38
CA ASP A 139 4.91 4.14 -5.64
C ASP A 139 3.49 4.19 -6.21
N LEU A 140 2.50 3.94 -5.37
CA LEU A 140 1.10 3.83 -5.76
C LEU A 140 0.40 5.16 -5.57
N TYR A 141 -0.28 5.64 -6.59
CA TYR A 141 -0.98 6.92 -6.51
C TYR A 141 -2.25 6.79 -5.66
N PHE A 142 -2.47 7.79 -4.80
CA PHE A 142 -3.69 8.03 -4.06
C PHE A 142 -4.07 9.51 -4.17
N GLU A 143 -5.36 9.81 -4.07
CA GLU A 143 -5.84 11.19 -4.16
C GLU A 143 -5.47 11.98 -2.90
N THR A 144 -5.47 11.32 -1.74
CA THR A 144 -5.23 11.97 -0.45
C THR A 144 -4.23 11.22 0.42
N ARG A 145 -3.49 11.95 1.26
CA ARG A 145 -2.60 11.37 2.27
C ARG A 145 -3.32 10.42 3.22
N LYS A 146 -4.55 10.76 3.61
CA LYS A 146 -5.37 9.92 4.50
C LYS A 146 -5.59 8.53 3.90
N GLN A 147 -5.82 8.43 2.59
CA GLN A 147 -5.93 7.15 1.90
C GLN A 147 -4.61 6.37 1.93
N VAL A 148 -3.46 7.04 1.72
CA VAL A 148 -2.14 6.38 1.81
C VAL A 148 -1.96 5.70 3.16
N PHE A 149 -2.24 6.40 4.27
CA PHE A 149 -2.08 5.85 5.62
C PHE A 149 -3.10 4.75 5.92
N ASN A 150 -4.37 4.94 5.54
CA ASN A 150 -5.44 4.01 5.90
C ASN A 150 -5.49 2.76 5.03
N GLN A 151 -5.06 2.85 3.76
CA GLN A 151 -5.22 1.77 2.77
C GLN A 151 -3.89 1.07 2.46
N TRP A 152 -2.75 1.76 2.58
CA TRP A 152 -1.48 1.24 2.06
C TRP A 152 -0.30 1.19 3.05
N GLY A 153 0.24 2.34 3.44
CA GLY A 153 1.54 2.38 4.14
C GLY A 153 2.70 1.85 3.28
N LYS A 154 3.85 1.53 3.90
CA LYS A 154 5.02 0.94 3.22
C LYS A 154 5.08 -0.56 3.50
N ARG A 155 5.05 -1.38 2.45
CA ARG A 155 5.07 -2.85 2.59
C ARG A 155 5.82 -3.53 1.44
N LYS A 156 6.27 -4.76 1.68
CA LYS A 156 6.74 -5.65 0.59
C LYS A 156 5.52 -6.39 0.02
N VAL A 157 5.41 -6.43 -1.30
CA VAL A 157 4.31 -7.08 -2.00
C VAL A 157 4.83 -7.79 -3.24
N THR A 158 4.26 -8.95 -3.55
CA THR A 158 4.50 -9.63 -4.82
C THR A 158 3.52 -9.07 -5.86
N VAL A 159 4.07 -8.39 -6.87
CA VAL A 159 3.29 -7.85 -7.99
C VAL A 159 3.36 -8.77 -9.19
N TYR A 160 2.34 -8.72 -10.03
CA TYR A 160 2.23 -9.53 -11.24
C TYR A 160 2.35 -8.61 -12.45
N VAL A 161 3.31 -8.89 -13.33
CA VAL A 161 3.50 -8.16 -14.58
C VAL A 161 2.58 -8.77 -15.62
N LEU A 162 1.53 -8.03 -15.99
CA LEU A 162 0.53 -8.50 -16.94
C LEU A 162 0.94 -8.16 -18.38
N LYS A 163 1.50 -6.97 -18.57
CA LYS A 163 2.04 -6.52 -19.86
C LYS A 163 3.25 -5.63 -19.65
N ARG A 164 4.35 -5.91 -20.34
CA ARG A 164 5.54 -5.06 -20.31
C ARG A 164 5.33 -3.83 -21.21
N GLY A 165 5.68 -2.66 -20.70
CA GLY A 165 5.60 -1.40 -21.44
C GLY A 165 6.69 -1.26 -22.50
N ASN A 166 6.45 -0.40 -23.48
CA ASN A 166 7.38 -0.08 -24.56
C ASN A 166 8.15 1.25 -24.32
N GLY A 167 7.97 1.90 -23.16
CA GLY A 167 8.61 3.15 -22.81
C GLY A 167 7.80 4.41 -23.19
N LYS A 168 6.60 4.26 -23.75
CA LYS A 168 5.70 5.38 -24.07
C LYS A 168 4.32 5.16 -23.45
N LEU A 169 3.65 6.27 -23.10
CA LEU A 169 2.28 6.25 -22.61
C LEU A 169 1.55 7.52 -23.04
N THR A 170 0.31 7.39 -23.48
CA THR A 170 -0.56 8.50 -23.89
C THR A 170 -1.85 8.50 -23.07
N GLU A 171 -2.49 9.65 -22.94
CA GLU A 171 -3.80 9.78 -22.27
C GLU A 171 -4.85 8.87 -22.91
N ALA A 172 -4.88 8.81 -24.24
CA ALA A 172 -5.79 7.95 -24.99
C ALA A 172 -5.64 6.48 -24.57
N ARG A 173 -4.39 5.99 -24.42
CA ARG A 173 -4.15 4.61 -24.00
C ARG A 173 -4.57 4.36 -22.55
N VAL A 174 -4.36 5.32 -21.64
CA VAL A 174 -4.83 5.19 -20.25
C VAL A 174 -6.36 5.13 -20.18
N THR A 175 -7.03 5.96 -20.98
CA THR A 175 -8.50 5.97 -21.06
C THR A 175 -9.05 4.69 -21.67
N GLU A 176 -8.51 4.23 -22.80
CA GLU A 176 -8.89 2.95 -23.43
C GLU A 176 -8.77 1.78 -22.45
N LEU A 177 -7.67 1.72 -21.68
CA LEU A 177 -7.48 0.68 -20.67
C LEU A 177 -8.52 0.73 -19.55
N ASN A 178 -8.88 1.93 -19.09
CA ASN A 178 -9.89 2.07 -18.05
C ASN A 178 -11.27 1.68 -18.58
N GLU A 179 -11.65 2.16 -19.76
CA GLU A 179 -12.93 1.82 -20.40
C GLU A 179 -13.06 0.31 -20.60
N ALA A 180 -12.01 -0.34 -21.07
CA ALA A 180 -12.02 -1.78 -21.31
C ALA A 180 -12.14 -2.59 -20.00
N VAL A 181 -11.46 -2.17 -18.93
CA VAL A 181 -11.61 -2.79 -17.60
C VAL A 181 -12.97 -2.53 -16.99
N THR A 182 -13.54 -1.34 -17.18
CA THR A 182 -14.89 -1.02 -16.70
C THR A 182 -15.94 -1.88 -17.38
N ALA A 183 -15.82 -2.10 -18.69
CA ALA A 183 -16.76 -2.90 -19.48
C ALA A 183 -16.74 -4.39 -19.08
N GLU A 184 -15.55 -4.98 -18.92
CA GLU A 184 -15.41 -6.42 -18.68
C GLU A 184 -15.24 -6.79 -17.20
N LYS A 185 -15.17 -5.77 -16.31
CA LYS A 185 -14.77 -5.89 -14.90
C LYS A 185 -13.41 -6.58 -14.68
N THR A 186 -12.68 -6.86 -15.77
CA THR A 186 -11.40 -7.57 -15.83
C THR A 186 -10.57 -6.97 -16.95
N LEU A 187 -9.24 -7.22 -16.96
CA LEU A 187 -8.40 -6.76 -18.06
C LEU A 187 -8.67 -7.61 -19.31
N PRO A 188 -9.00 -7.00 -20.47
CA PRO A 188 -9.26 -7.76 -21.69
C PRO A 188 -8.00 -8.50 -22.14
N ARG A 189 -8.15 -9.71 -22.69
CA ARG A 189 -7.01 -10.45 -23.27
C ARG A 189 -6.32 -9.68 -24.39
N SER A 190 -7.07 -8.94 -25.21
CA SER A 190 -6.52 -8.11 -26.29
C SER A 190 -5.51 -7.07 -25.79
N VAL A 191 -5.70 -6.57 -24.56
CA VAL A 191 -4.75 -5.65 -23.93
C VAL A 191 -3.44 -6.34 -23.59
N LEU A 192 -3.49 -7.62 -23.19
CA LEU A 192 -2.34 -8.40 -22.76
C LEU A 192 -1.50 -8.95 -23.93
N GLU A 193 -2.16 -9.24 -25.06
CA GLU A 193 -1.54 -9.87 -26.24
C GLU A 193 -1.08 -8.85 -27.32
N SER A 194 -1.37 -7.56 -27.14
CA SER A 194 -0.95 -6.46 -28.04
C SER A 194 0.42 -5.87 -27.71
#